data_AF-A0A1T1BK88-F1
#
_entry.id   AF-A0A1T1BK88-F1
#
_cell.length_a   1.000
_cell.length_b   1.000
_cell.length_c   1.000
_cell.angle_alpha   90.00
_cell.angle_beta   90.00
_cell.angle_gamma   90.00
#
_symmetry.space_group_name_H-M   'P 1'
#
loop_
_entity.id
_entity.type
_entity.pdbx_description
1 polymer ?
#
loop_
_entity_poly.entity_id
_entity_poly.type
_entity_poly.pdbx_seq_one_letter_code
_entity_poly.pdbx_strand_id
1 'polypeptide(L)' 'MGLLFLSEKEAGNVCFANSSELRPEFRQSFMAIELLDYIYAFVHSSFYKEFQKIAITSEADIFWELVKIGAGLRKEIK' A
#
# COMPACT_ATOMS: atom_id res chain seq x y z
N MET A 1 8.53 -3.29 8.86
CA MET A 1 7.69 -2.26 8.22
C MET A 1 7.52 -1.03 9.10
N GLY A 2 7.19 -1.18 10.39
CA GLY A 2 7.02 -0.01 11.26
C GLY A 2 5.81 0.87 10.89
N LEU A 3 4.92 0.36 10.03
CA LEU A 3 3.70 1.04 9.60
C LEU A 3 2.53 0.62 10.49
N LEU A 4 1.66 1.58 10.80
CA LEU A 4 0.45 1.38 11.57
C LEU A 4 -0.74 1.09 10.65
N PHE A 5 -1.49 0.03 10.94
CA PHE A 5 -2.76 -0.20 10.27
C PHE A 5 -3.86 0.65 10.91
N LEU A 6 -4.58 1.42 10.09
CA LEU A 6 -5.73 2.22 10.52
C LEU A 6 -7.02 1.64 9.92
N SER A 7 -7.93 1.18 10.80
CA SER A 7 -9.24 0.63 10.40
C SER A 7 -10.23 1.71 9.97
N GLU A 8 -10.07 2.93 10.47
CA GLU A 8 -10.92 4.08 10.19
C GLU A 8 -10.07 5.27 9.76
N LYS A 9 -10.64 6.18 8.95
CA LYS A 9 -10.01 7.48 8.70
C LYS A 9 -10.14 8.29 9.98
N GLU A 10 -9.03 8.79 10.52
CA GLU A 10 -9.07 9.72 11.65
C GLU A 10 -9.92 10.94 11.29
N ALA A 11 -11.01 11.15 12.02
CA ALA A 11 -11.89 12.30 11.90
C ALA A 11 -11.29 13.49 12.67
N GLY A 12 -10.20 14.06 12.17
CA GLY A 12 -9.54 15.24 12.74
C GLY A 12 -9.32 16.32 11.68
N ASN A 13 -9.59 17.59 12.02
CA ASN A 13 -9.58 18.72 11.08
C ASN A 13 -8.21 19.04 10.43
N VAL A 14 -7.12 18.38 10.82
CA VAL A 14 -5.78 18.56 10.23
C VAL A 14 -4.96 17.26 10.38
N CYS A 15 -5.30 16.24 9.60
CA CYS A 15 -4.47 15.04 9.48
C CYS A 15 -3.93 14.94 8.05
N PHE A 16 -2.61 15.13 7.88
CA PHE A 16 -1.90 14.98 6.60
C PHE A 16 -1.51 13.54 6.28
N ALA A 17 -1.81 12.57 7.16
CA ALA A 17 -1.38 11.18 7.03
C ALA A 17 -1.77 10.54 5.67
N ASN A 18 -2.87 11.01 5.07
CA ASN A 18 -3.38 10.53 3.78
C ASN A 18 -3.29 11.59 2.66
N SER A 19 -2.53 12.67 2.85
CA SER A 19 -2.36 13.70 1.81
C SER A 19 -1.50 13.15 0.67
N SER A 20 -1.91 13.45 -0.57
CA SER A 20 -1.10 13.16 -1.77
C SER A 20 0.24 13.90 -1.79
N GLU A 21 0.35 14.98 -1.02
CA GLU A 21 1.56 15.80 -0.89
C GLU A 21 2.53 15.25 0.18
N LEU A 22 2.10 14.27 0.98
CA LEU A 22 2.97 13.64 1.98
C LEU A 22 4.01 12.76 1.27
N ARG A 23 5.29 13.11 1.46
CA ARG A 23 6.40 12.33 0.91
C ARG A 23 6.37 10.90 1.51
N PRO A 24 6.65 9.84 0.71
CA PRO A 24 6.49 8.45 1.15
C PRO A 24 7.18 8.10 2.47
N GLU A 25 8.36 8.67 2.74
CA GLU A 25 9.14 8.46 3.96
C GLU A 25 8.44 8.94 5.25
N PHE A 26 7.42 9.81 5.12
CA PHE A 26 6.61 10.27 6.25
C PHE A 26 5.28 9.52 6.37
N ARG A 27 4.98 8.58 5.45
CA ARG A 27 3.77 7.76 5.52
C ARG A 27 3.97 6.62 6.53
N GLN A 28 3.50 6.85 7.74
CA GLN A 28 3.63 5.91 8.86
C GLN A 28 2.42 5.00 9.06
N SER A 29 1.35 5.19 8.28
CA SER A 29 0.12 4.42 8.41
C SER A 29 -0.45 4.02 7.06
N PHE A 30 -1.14 2.88 7.03
CA PHE A 30 -1.86 2.40 5.86
C PHE A 30 -3.25 1.91 6.27
N MET A 31 -4.19 1.90 5.32
CA MET A 31 -5.54 1.36 5.52
C MET A 31 -5.74 0.09 4.67
N ALA A 32 -6.96 -0.46 4.73
CA ALA A 32 -7.32 -1.66 3.99
C ALA A 32 -7.17 -1.49 2.46
N ILE A 33 -7.34 -0.27 1.93
CA ILE A 33 -7.24 0.00 0.50
C ILE A 33 -5.79 -0.08 0.01
N GLU A 34 -4.83 0.43 0.77
CA GLU A 34 -3.40 0.28 0.51
C GLU A 34 -2.98 -1.18 0.62
N LEU A 35 -3.48 -1.92 1.63
CA LEU A 35 -3.20 -3.35 1.72
C LEU A 35 -3.73 -4.11 0.51
N LEU A 36 -4.93 -3.78 0.04
CA LEU A 36 -5.49 -4.36 -1.18
C LEU A 36 -4.61 -4.04 -2.39
N ASP A 37 -4.14 -2.80 -2.53
CA ASP A 37 -3.24 -2.40 -3.60
C ASP A 37 -1.91 -3.16 -3.57
N TYR A 38 -1.30 -3.30 -2.39
CA TYR A 38 -0.11 -4.12 -2.21
C TYR A 38 -0.31 -5.56 -2.70
N ILE A 39 -1.45 -6.18 -2.36
CA ILE A 39 -1.81 -7.52 -2.80
C ILE A 39 -1.99 -7.56 -4.33
N TYR A 40 -2.64 -6.55 -4.91
CA TYR A 40 -2.81 -6.44 -6.36
C TYR A 40 -1.47 -6.44 -7.10
N ALA A 41 -0.49 -5.68 -6.61
CA ALA A 41 0.85 -5.68 -7.18
C ALA A 41 1.50 -7.07 -7.12
N PHE A 42 1.37 -7.79 -5.99
CA PHE A 42 1.88 -9.14 -5.85
C PHE A 42 1.22 -10.12 -6.82
N VAL A 43 -0.11 -10.16 -6.88
CA VAL A 43 -0.85 -11.14 -7.70
C VAL A 43 -0.52 -10.99 -9.20
N HIS A 44 -0.15 -9.79 -9.65
CA HIS A 44 0.25 -9.54 -11.04
C HIS A 44 1.75 -9.75 -11.29
N SER A 45 2.56 -9.99 -10.25
CA SER A 45 4.00 -10.21 -10.37
C SER A 45 4.35 -11.63 -10.87
N SER A 46 5.53 -11.78 -11.46
CA SER A 46 6.11 -13.09 -11.79
C SER A 46 6.35 -13.95 -10.54
N PHE A 47 6.73 -13.32 -9.42
CA PHE A 47 6.94 -13.99 -8.14
C PHE A 47 5.68 -14.74 -7.69
N TYR A 48 4.51 -14.10 -7.76
CA TYR A 48 3.26 -14.77 -7.39
C TYR A 48 2.90 -15.90 -8.37
N LYS A 49 3.14 -15.71 -9.68
CA LYS A 49 2.90 -16.78 -10.67
C LYS A 49 3.69 -18.05 -10.35
N GLU A 50 4.94 -17.90 -9.92
CA GLU A 50 5.82 -19.02 -9.59
C GLU A 50 5.55 -19.62 -8.20
N PHE A 51 5.43 -18.78 -7.18
CA PHE A 51 5.41 -19.24 -5.79
C PHE A 51 4.01 -19.25 -5.15
N GLN A 52 3.02 -18.60 -5.75
CA GLN A 52 1.66 -18.43 -5.23
C GLN A 52 1.64 -17.92 -3.78
N LYS A 53 2.58 -17.03 -3.46
CA LYS A 53 2.79 -16.46 -2.12
C LYS A 53 2.83 -14.94 -2.21
N ILE A 54 2.27 -14.31 -1.18
CA ILE A 54 2.43 -12.87 -0.95
C ILE A 54 3.58 -12.72 0.05
N ALA A 55 4.70 -12.18 -0.39
CA ALA A 55 5.78 -11.85 0.53
C ALA A 55 5.45 -10.55 1.27
N ILE A 56 5.71 -10.51 2.56
CA ILE A 56 5.60 -9.28 3.36
C ILE A 56 7.00 -8.68 3.46
N THR A 57 7.20 -7.50 2.87
CA THR A 57 8.48 -6.79 2.98
C THR A 57 8.68 -6.25 4.39
N SER A 58 9.92 -6.19 4.88
CA SER A 58 10.25 -5.48 6.12
C SER A 58 10.43 -3.96 5.90
N GLU A 59 10.53 -3.51 4.66
CA GLU A 59 10.87 -2.14 4.27
C GLU A 59 9.64 -1.32 3.87
N ALA A 60 9.45 -0.17 4.49
CA ALA A 60 8.29 0.70 4.25
C ALA A 60 8.29 1.29 2.83
N ASP A 61 9.44 1.65 2.29
CA ASP A 61 9.55 2.25 0.95
C ASP A 61 9.11 1.26 -0.13
N ILE A 62 9.56 0.01 -0.04
CA ILE A 62 9.15 -1.08 -0.93
C ILE A 62 7.62 -1.31 -0.83
N PHE A 63 7.06 -1.26 0.37
CA PHE A 63 5.61 -1.39 0.56
C PHE A 63 4.87 -0.29 -0.21
N TRP A 64 5.28 0.97 -0.06
CA TRP A 64 4.63 2.11 -0.71
C TRP A 64 4.81 2.10 -2.23
N GLU A 65 5.94 1.62 -2.75
CA GLU A 65 6.16 1.42 -4.18
C GLU A 65 5.19 0.39 -4.76
N LEU A 66 5.03 -0.76 -4.08
CA LEU A 66 4.10 -1.81 -4.49
C LEU A 66 2.64 -1.34 -4.40
N VAL A 67 2.26 -0.60 -3.35
CA VAL A 67 0.94 0.04 -3.24
C VAL A 67 0.67 0.94 -4.46
N LYS A 68 1.65 1.75 -4.89
CA LYS A 68 1.50 2.62 -6.06
C LYS A 68 1.27 1.81 -7.35
N ILE A 69 2.01 0.72 -7.55
CA ILE A 69 1.86 -0.17 -8.71
C ILE A 69 0.47 -0.81 -8.70
N GLY A 70 0.07 -1.39 -7.57
CA GLY A 70 -1.22 -2.07 -7.41
C GLY A 70 -2.41 -1.13 -7.59
N ALA A 71 -2.30 0.11 -7.12
CA ALA A 71 -3.31 1.15 -7.32
C ALA A 71 -3.54 1.49 -8.80
N GLY A 72 -2.48 1.40 -9.62
CA GLY A 72 -2.58 1.51 -11.07
C GLY A 72 -3.33 0.31 -11.65
N LEU A 73 -2.85 -0.90 -11.38
CA LEU A 73 -3.43 -2.15 -11.89
C LEU A 73 -4.92 -2.30 -11.54
N ARG A 74 -5.31 -2.01 -10.30
CA ARG A 74 -6.72 -2.09 -9.88
C ARG A 74 -7.62 -1.11 -10.65
N LYS A 75 -7.10 0.04 -11.07
CA LYS A 75 -7.87 1.04 -11.84
C LYS A 75 -8.01 0.66 -13.32
N GLU A 76 -7.09 -0.14 -13.86
CA GLU A 76 -7.14 -0.64 -15.24
C GLU A 76 -8.22 -1.72 -15.46
N ILE A 77 -8.70 -2.38 -14.40
CA ILE A 77 -9.77 -3.39 -14.46
C ILE A 77 -11.17 -2.73 -14.42
N LYS A 78 -11.32 -1.53 -15.00
CA LYS A 78 -12.62 -0.84 -15.11
C LYS A 78 -13.24 -0.99 -16.47
#